data_AF-A0A0M1JGM2-F1
#
_entry.id   AF-A0A0M1JGM2-F1
#
_cell.length_a   1.000
_cell.length_b   1.000
_cell.length_c   1.000
_cell.angle_alpha   90.00
_cell.angle_beta   90.00
_cell.angle_gamma   90.00
#
_symmetry.space_group_name_H-M   'P 1'
#
loop_
_entity.id
_entity.type
_entity.pdbx_description
1 polymer ?
#
loop_
_entity_poly.entity_id
_entity_poly.type
_entity_poly.pdbx_seq_one_letter_code
_entity_poly.pdbx_strand_id
1 'polypeptide(L)'
;MSSKQQLIKAACLSLALTNICYMPNALAAAPAFDSGSQGTKDLICTSGHKILKLDASGVKHYRSINIGRDCTLSFTPTGNGLGRHSVPVRLIVKNNVLIEGTINLNGSKGGDTTEFQAGQGGIGGPGGYDGGAGGWCEGDHGRSGFGPGGGQGGFSTYSKAMGNKGVLAILAPISANYLMQPLIGGSGGGGGYGLIYDGRPCGSGGGGGGGGALFIAASGNIQISGFISAVGGQGGIGIAEDSYSSGGGNGAMGMVRMIANKITGTGRIEALTILEAEHIDVTGLTVTGAVYKSPLTRRTLNIQQEPALEITHIGRNRVTNGRIYIDKPGTTRISFKVKGMKLSKNIQLIIAVQGITPDSKKEVVAKVNPNGTGWADVEVVPGVNLITAYFKFKK
;
A
#
# COMPACT_ATOMS: atom_id res chain seq x y z
N MET A 1 66.10 -69.24 29.88
CA MET A 1 64.77 -68.76 30.31
C MET A 1 65.01 -67.56 31.24
N SER A 2 65.06 -66.32 30.76
CA SER A 2 63.96 -65.40 30.38
C SER A 2 63.52 -64.48 31.53
N SER A 3 63.95 -63.21 31.49
CA SER A 3 63.11 -61.98 31.46
C SER A 3 64.01 -60.77 31.83
N LYS A 4 64.33 -59.83 30.93
CA LYS A 4 63.55 -58.70 30.38
C LYS A 4 63.01 -57.72 31.45
N GLN A 5 63.33 -56.44 31.19
CA GLN A 5 62.86 -55.16 31.78
C GLN A 5 63.76 -54.59 32.90
N GLN A 6 64.66 -53.61 32.74
CA GLN A 6 64.68 -52.36 31.93
C GLN A 6 63.34 -51.59 32.05
N LEU A 7 63.22 -50.34 32.51
CA LEU A 7 64.05 -49.17 32.24
C LEU A 7 63.50 -47.94 33.06
N ILE A 8 64.40 -47.12 33.60
CA ILE A 8 64.38 -45.64 33.70
C ILE A 8 63.18 -44.92 34.38
N LYS A 9 63.45 -44.38 35.59
CA LYS A 9 62.77 -43.20 36.18
C LYS A 9 63.43 -41.93 35.64
N ALA A 10 62.71 -41.11 34.90
CA ALA A 10 63.16 -39.76 34.51
C ALA A 10 62.04 -38.73 34.71
N ALA A 11 62.42 -37.66 35.41
CA ALA A 11 61.97 -36.28 35.30
C ALA A 11 60.45 -35.99 35.33
N CYS A 12 59.97 -35.62 36.52
CA CYS A 12 58.75 -34.84 36.69
C CYS A 12 59.11 -33.34 36.54
N LEU A 13 59.02 -32.82 35.31
CA LEU A 13 59.16 -31.40 34.99
C LEU A 13 57.78 -30.88 34.54
N SER A 14 57.13 -30.13 35.41
CA SER A 14 55.80 -29.56 35.21
C SER A 14 55.81 -28.44 34.17
N LEU A 15 55.40 -28.75 32.93
CA LEU A 15 55.03 -27.76 31.93
C LEU A 15 53.58 -27.30 32.19
N ALA A 16 53.41 -26.05 32.61
CA ALA A 16 52.12 -25.38 32.60
C ALA A 16 51.71 -25.09 31.15
N LEU A 17 50.76 -25.87 30.61
CA LEU A 17 50.14 -25.60 29.31
C LEU A 17 49.17 -24.43 29.44
N THR A 18 49.56 -23.29 28.87
CA THR A 18 48.70 -22.14 28.59
C THR A 18 47.70 -22.51 27.51
N ASN A 19 46.51 -22.98 27.90
CA ASN A 19 45.36 -23.08 26.99
C ASN A 19 44.83 -21.67 26.70
N ILE A 20 45.46 -20.98 25.75
CA ILE A 20 44.84 -19.83 25.07
C ILE A 20 43.74 -20.43 24.20
N CYS A 21 42.53 -20.42 24.73
CA CYS A 21 41.31 -20.76 24.01
C CYS A 21 41.14 -19.72 22.89
N TYR A 22 41.66 -20.02 21.71
CA TYR A 22 41.27 -19.35 20.47
C TYR A 22 39.79 -19.66 20.25
N MET A 23 38.92 -18.85 20.83
CA MET A 23 37.55 -18.70 20.36
C MET A 23 37.68 -17.92 19.04
N PRO A 24 37.47 -18.53 17.86
CA PRO A 24 37.21 -17.72 16.70
C PRO A 24 35.94 -16.94 17.05
N ASN A 25 36.08 -15.63 17.25
CA ASN A 25 34.98 -14.70 17.14
C ASN A 25 34.50 -14.83 15.70
N ALA A 26 33.63 -15.81 15.44
CA ALA A 26 32.75 -15.77 14.30
C ALA A 26 31.95 -14.50 14.53
N LEU A 27 32.42 -13.39 13.93
CA LEU A 27 31.60 -12.22 13.73
C LEU A 27 30.38 -12.73 12.97
N ALA A 28 29.32 -13.04 13.70
CA ALA A 28 28.03 -13.32 13.13
C ALA A 28 27.77 -12.13 12.19
N ALA A 29 27.77 -12.40 10.89
CA ALA A 29 27.57 -11.37 9.89
C ALA A 29 26.26 -10.69 10.25
N ALA A 30 26.33 -9.44 10.72
CA ALA A 30 25.15 -8.73 11.15
C ALA A 30 24.18 -8.70 9.96
N PRO A 31 22.87 -8.92 10.18
CA PRO A 31 21.90 -9.07 9.11
C PRO A 31 22.01 -7.92 8.12
N ALA A 32 21.94 -8.22 6.82
CA ALA A 32 22.02 -7.20 5.77
C ALA A 32 20.88 -6.19 5.87
N PHE A 33 19.75 -6.61 6.44
CA PHE A 33 18.58 -5.80 6.68
C PHE A 33 18.04 -5.94 8.10
N ASP A 34 17.73 -4.79 8.70
CA ASP A 34 16.97 -4.69 9.94
C ASP A 34 15.70 -3.87 9.69
N SER A 35 14.54 -4.48 9.93
CA SER A 35 13.22 -3.87 9.83
C SER A 35 12.97 -2.74 10.84
N GLY A 36 13.77 -2.67 11.92
CA GLY A 36 13.54 -1.75 13.03
C GLY A 36 12.32 -2.12 13.89
N SER A 37 11.77 -3.33 13.76
CA SER A 37 10.61 -3.75 14.54
C SER A 37 10.90 -3.81 16.04
N GLN A 38 10.06 -3.14 16.83
CA GLN A 38 10.04 -3.26 18.28
C GLN A 38 8.99 -4.28 18.77
N GLY A 39 8.39 -5.05 17.86
CA GLY A 39 7.31 -5.98 18.19
C GLY A 39 7.78 -7.10 19.12
N THR A 40 7.07 -7.32 20.23
CA THR A 40 7.29 -8.44 21.16
C THR A 40 6.29 -9.58 20.99
N LYS A 41 5.17 -9.32 20.29
CA LYS A 41 4.07 -10.28 20.07
C LYS A 41 4.19 -10.96 18.72
N ASP A 42 3.77 -12.21 18.63
CA ASP A 42 3.65 -12.93 17.37
C ASP A 42 2.25 -12.76 16.78
N LEU A 43 2.15 -12.68 15.44
CA LEU A 43 0.89 -12.83 14.72
C LEU A 43 0.74 -14.28 14.29
N ILE A 44 0.02 -15.06 15.08
CA ILE A 44 -0.24 -16.47 14.79
C ILE A 44 -1.69 -16.62 14.31
N CYS A 45 -1.87 -17.34 13.21
CA CYS A 45 -3.17 -17.81 12.75
C CYS A 45 -3.02 -19.22 12.21
N THR A 46 -3.51 -20.21 12.94
CA THR A 46 -3.33 -21.63 12.58
C THR A 46 -4.46 -22.16 11.71
N SER A 47 -5.69 -21.67 11.88
CA SER A 47 -6.87 -22.07 11.11
C SER A 47 -7.96 -20.99 11.15
N GLY A 48 -8.91 -21.07 10.22
CA GLY A 48 -10.12 -20.23 10.19
C GLY A 48 -9.90 -18.85 9.58
N HIS A 49 -10.76 -17.90 9.93
CA HIS A 49 -10.70 -16.52 9.42
C HIS A 49 -10.32 -15.56 10.55
N LYS A 50 -9.17 -14.90 10.42
CA LYS A 50 -8.70 -13.88 11.36
C LYS A 50 -8.78 -12.51 10.72
N ILE A 51 -9.52 -11.61 11.33
CA ILE A 51 -9.65 -10.22 10.88
C ILE A 51 -8.83 -9.32 11.81
N LEU A 52 -7.82 -8.65 11.26
CA LEU A 52 -7.01 -7.67 11.98
C LEU A 52 -7.55 -6.25 11.77
N LYS A 53 -7.83 -5.56 12.86
CA LYS A 53 -8.15 -4.12 12.81
C LYS A 53 -6.87 -3.30 12.71
N LEU A 54 -6.83 -2.41 11.72
CA LEU A 54 -5.76 -1.43 11.55
C LEU A 54 -6.10 -0.17 12.36
N ASP A 55 -5.07 0.47 12.90
CA ASP A 55 -5.19 1.85 13.38
C ASP A 55 -5.00 2.81 12.20
N ALA A 56 -5.13 4.12 12.47
CA ALA A 56 -5.00 5.16 11.45
C ALA A 56 -3.64 5.16 10.73
N SER A 57 -2.59 4.57 11.31
CA SER A 57 -1.27 4.48 10.66
C SER A 57 -1.16 3.30 9.69
N GLY A 58 -1.96 2.25 9.91
CA GLY A 58 -1.85 0.98 9.19
C GLY A 58 -0.60 0.17 9.54
N VAL A 59 0.22 0.63 10.49
CA VAL A 59 1.48 0.00 10.90
C VAL A 59 1.24 -0.95 12.07
N LYS A 60 1.73 -2.18 11.97
CA LYS A 60 1.74 -3.16 13.06
C LYS A 60 3.12 -3.76 13.21
N HIS A 61 3.60 -3.80 14.46
CA HIS A 61 4.88 -4.39 14.83
C HIS A 61 4.66 -5.78 15.42
N TYR A 62 5.41 -6.76 14.90
CA TYR A 62 5.41 -8.13 15.39
C TYR A 62 6.83 -8.64 15.62
N ARG A 63 6.95 -9.61 16.53
CA ARG A 63 8.16 -10.41 16.71
C ARG A 63 8.29 -11.40 15.55
N SER A 64 7.24 -12.17 15.27
CA SER A 64 7.16 -13.06 14.11
C SER A 64 5.73 -13.12 13.56
N ILE A 65 5.58 -13.60 12.32
CA ILE A 65 4.27 -13.85 11.71
C ILE A 65 4.23 -15.29 11.22
N ASN A 66 3.17 -16.02 11.58
CA ASN A 66 2.89 -17.36 11.08
C ASN A 66 1.41 -17.49 10.71
N ILE A 67 1.13 -17.58 9.41
CA ILE A 67 -0.20 -17.82 8.84
C ILE A 67 -0.22 -19.25 8.31
N GLY A 68 -0.80 -20.17 9.08
CA GLY A 68 -0.92 -21.58 8.74
C GLY A 68 -1.85 -21.82 7.56
N ARG A 69 -1.70 -22.99 6.91
CA ARG A 69 -2.34 -23.35 5.64
C ARG A 69 -3.86 -23.15 5.61
N ASP A 70 -4.53 -23.46 6.71
CA ASP A 70 -6.00 -23.41 6.81
C ASP A 70 -6.50 -22.07 7.38
N CYS A 71 -5.63 -21.06 7.45
CA CYS A 71 -5.99 -19.71 7.88
C CYS A 71 -6.13 -18.75 6.70
N THR A 72 -7.16 -17.92 6.74
CA THR A 72 -7.25 -16.66 6.01
C THR A 72 -7.07 -15.49 6.98
N LEU A 73 -6.08 -14.64 6.72
CA LEU A 73 -5.89 -13.35 7.38
C LEU A 73 -6.48 -12.23 6.49
N SER A 74 -7.37 -11.43 7.05
CA SER A 74 -7.91 -10.23 6.41
C SER A 74 -7.75 -9.01 7.31
N PHE A 75 -7.95 -7.82 6.76
CA PHE A 75 -7.88 -6.57 7.50
C PHE A 75 -9.15 -5.77 7.32
N THR A 76 -9.60 -5.10 8.37
CA THR A 76 -10.74 -4.18 8.24
C THR A 76 -10.31 -2.94 7.45
N PRO A 77 -10.94 -2.63 6.31
CA PRO A 77 -10.71 -1.38 5.60
C PRO A 77 -10.99 -0.19 6.53
N THR A 78 -10.10 0.80 6.58
CA THR A 78 -10.24 1.99 7.44
C THR A 78 -10.04 3.24 6.58
N GLY A 79 -11.00 4.17 6.57
CA GLY A 79 -10.92 5.39 5.73
C GLY A 79 -12.12 5.67 4.82
N ASN A 80 -13.23 4.96 5.00
CA ASN A 80 -14.40 5.05 4.13
C ASN A 80 -15.23 6.32 4.42
N GLY A 81 -14.69 7.54 4.21
CA GLY A 81 -15.35 8.86 4.06
C GLY A 81 -15.00 9.60 2.73
N LEU A 82 -15.95 10.31 2.09
CA LEU A 82 -15.89 10.95 0.73
C LEU A 82 -14.45 11.26 0.24
N GLY A 83 -13.84 10.40 -0.59
CA GLY A 83 -12.37 10.38 -0.86
C GLY A 83 -11.65 9.10 -0.41
N ARG A 84 -12.41 8.00 -0.36
CA ARG A 84 -12.26 6.80 0.46
C ARG A 84 -11.15 5.87 -0.05
N HIS A 85 -9.91 6.14 0.34
CA HIS A 85 -8.87 5.11 0.27
C HIS A 85 -8.71 4.52 1.66
N SER A 86 -8.55 3.20 1.71
CA SER A 86 -8.24 2.56 2.97
C SER A 86 -6.77 2.77 3.33
N VAL A 87 -6.45 2.76 4.63
CA VAL A 87 -5.05 2.80 5.06
C VAL A 87 -4.33 1.53 4.59
N PRO A 88 -3.17 1.62 3.93
CA PRO A 88 -2.35 0.47 3.55
C PRO A 88 -1.90 -0.35 4.76
N VAL A 89 -1.71 -1.65 4.56
CA VAL A 89 -1.23 -2.56 5.61
C VAL A 89 0.30 -2.55 5.63
N ARG A 90 0.90 -2.24 6.78
CA ARG A 90 2.35 -2.29 6.98
C ARG A 90 2.70 -3.19 8.16
N LEU A 91 3.34 -4.32 7.87
CA LEU A 91 3.74 -5.32 8.85
C LEU A 91 5.26 -5.24 9.04
N ILE A 92 5.69 -4.81 10.22
CA ILE A 92 7.12 -4.64 10.56
C ILE A 92 7.50 -5.74 11.54
N VAL A 93 8.44 -6.61 11.16
CA VAL A 93 8.65 -7.93 11.78
C VAL A 93 10.10 -8.11 12.21
N LYS A 94 10.32 -8.41 13.49
CA LYS A 94 11.67 -8.56 14.05
C LYS A 94 12.38 -9.82 13.54
N ASN A 95 11.65 -10.93 13.42
CA ASN A 95 12.18 -12.22 13.04
C ASN A 95 11.59 -12.64 11.68
N ASN A 96 11.13 -13.88 11.56
CA ASN A 96 10.66 -14.48 10.32
C ASN A 96 9.16 -14.23 10.09
N VAL A 97 8.80 -14.31 8.82
CA VAL A 97 7.42 -14.33 8.32
C VAL A 97 7.22 -15.62 7.55
N LEU A 98 6.24 -16.42 7.97
CA LEU A 98 5.80 -17.63 7.30
C LEU A 98 4.34 -17.46 6.87
N ILE A 99 4.07 -17.61 5.58
CA ILE A 99 2.73 -17.52 4.98
C ILE A 99 2.45 -18.81 4.22
N GLU A 100 1.76 -19.73 4.87
CA GLU A 100 1.27 -20.99 4.29
C GLU A 100 -0.21 -20.92 3.94
N GLY A 101 -0.97 -20.07 4.64
CA GLY A 101 -2.38 -19.79 4.37
C GLY A 101 -2.59 -18.61 3.42
N THR A 102 -3.73 -17.94 3.56
CA THR A 102 -4.14 -16.82 2.71
C THR A 102 -4.01 -15.48 3.43
N ILE A 103 -3.41 -14.49 2.80
CA ILE A 103 -3.59 -13.07 3.14
C ILE A 103 -4.50 -12.44 2.09
N ASN A 104 -5.70 -12.00 2.51
CA ASN A 104 -6.71 -11.44 1.63
C ASN A 104 -6.84 -9.92 1.83
N LEU A 105 -6.58 -9.18 0.76
CA LEU A 105 -6.63 -7.72 0.65
C LEU A 105 -7.59 -7.27 -0.46
N ASN A 106 -8.49 -8.14 -0.90
CA ASN A 106 -9.27 -7.90 -2.11
C ASN A 106 -10.27 -6.75 -1.96
N GLY A 107 -10.52 -6.06 -3.07
CA GLY A 107 -11.65 -5.16 -3.20
C GLY A 107 -12.97 -5.92 -3.30
N SER A 108 -14.05 -5.29 -2.85
CA SER A 108 -15.40 -5.86 -2.89
C SER A 108 -16.04 -5.65 -4.25
N LYS A 109 -16.94 -6.57 -4.62
CA LYS A 109 -17.80 -6.42 -5.80
C LYS A 109 -18.65 -5.13 -5.67
N GLY A 110 -18.86 -4.44 -6.78
CA GLY A 110 -19.88 -3.39 -6.88
C GLY A 110 -21.29 -3.97 -6.68
N GLY A 111 -22.19 -3.17 -6.12
CA GLY A 111 -23.60 -3.54 -6.00
C GLY A 111 -24.22 -3.74 -7.37
N ASP A 112 -24.97 -4.84 -7.51
CA ASP A 112 -25.85 -5.02 -8.66
C ASP A 112 -26.97 -3.99 -8.57
N THR A 113 -27.50 -3.59 -9.72
CA THR A 113 -28.65 -2.70 -9.73
C THR A 113 -29.94 -3.47 -9.44
N THR A 114 -30.92 -2.76 -8.87
CA THR A 114 -32.31 -3.22 -8.82
C THR A 114 -33.18 -2.28 -9.64
N GLU A 115 -34.45 -2.64 -9.80
CA GLU A 115 -35.46 -1.78 -10.43
C GLU A 115 -35.51 -0.40 -9.75
N PHE A 116 -35.37 -0.33 -8.43
CA PHE A 116 -35.55 0.91 -7.65
C PHE A 116 -34.26 1.49 -7.06
N GLN A 117 -33.09 0.94 -7.38
CA GLN A 117 -31.83 1.43 -6.81
C GLN A 117 -30.61 1.15 -7.70
N ALA A 118 -29.79 2.19 -7.93
CA ALA A 118 -28.48 2.05 -8.57
C ALA A 118 -27.52 1.26 -7.69
N GLY A 119 -26.67 0.47 -8.36
CA GLY A 119 -25.61 -0.29 -7.72
C GLY A 119 -24.63 0.61 -6.99
N GLN A 120 -24.37 0.32 -5.72
CA GLN A 120 -23.36 1.03 -4.94
C GLN A 120 -21.95 0.64 -5.39
N GLY A 121 -20.99 1.56 -5.30
CA GLY A 121 -19.59 1.23 -5.53
C GLY A 121 -19.08 0.18 -4.54
N GLY A 122 -18.26 -0.75 -5.03
CA GLY A 122 -17.61 -1.76 -4.20
C GLY A 122 -16.59 -1.13 -3.27
N ILE A 123 -16.53 -1.60 -2.02
CA ILE A 123 -15.55 -1.12 -1.03
C ILE A 123 -14.14 -1.56 -1.42
N GLY A 124 -13.18 -0.63 -1.41
CA GLY A 124 -11.78 -0.92 -1.64
C GLY A 124 -11.18 -1.85 -0.58
N GLY A 125 -10.22 -2.67 -0.98
CA GLY A 125 -9.43 -3.46 -0.04
C GLY A 125 -8.58 -2.56 0.87
N PRO A 126 -7.94 -3.09 1.92
CA PRO A 126 -7.05 -2.32 2.80
C PRO A 126 -5.93 -1.64 2.01
N GLY A 127 -5.88 -0.30 1.92
CA GLY A 127 -4.95 0.42 1.02
C GLY A 127 -5.52 0.80 -0.36
N GLY A 128 -6.63 0.17 -0.78
CA GLY A 128 -7.30 0.39 -2.07
C GLY A 128 -8.41 1.43 -2.01
N TYR A 129 -8.93 1.78 -3.18
CA TYR A 129 -9.98 2.80 -3.35
C TYR A 129 -11.35 2.20 -3.66
N ASP A 130 -12.41 2.86 -3.21
CA ASP A 130 -13.79 2.46 -3.52
C ASP A 130 -14.12 2.61 -5.01
N GLY A 131 -15.03 1.78 -5.51
CA GLY A 131 -15.66 1.93 -6.82
C GLY A 131 -16.66 3.09 -6.87
N GLY A 132 -17.02 3.49 -8.09
CA GLY A 132 -18.05 4.51 -8.32
C GLY A 132 -19.46 3.93 -8.23
N ALA A 133 -20.43 4.70 -7.74
CA ALA A 133 -21.84 4.31 -7.79
C ALA A 133 -22.34 4.29 -9.24
N GLY A 134 -23.25 3.38 -9.57
CA GLY A 134 -23.99 3.41 -10.82
C GLY A 134 -24.86 4.65 -10.94
N GLY A 135 -25.11 5.09 -12.17
CA GLY A 135 -26.08 6.14 -12.47
C GLY A 135 -27.52 5.69 -12.25
N TRP A 136 -28.36 6.65 -11.89
CA TRP A 136 -29.81 6.52 -11.75
C TRP A 136 -30.55 7.01 -13.00
N CYS A 137 -31.88 6.90 -13.00
CA CYS A 137 -32.73 7.42 -14.08
C CYS A 137 -32.56 8.93 -14.31
N GLU A 138 -33.13 9.41 -15.42
CA GLU A 138 -33.13 10.82 -15.87
C GLU A 138 -31.79 11.32 -16.41
N GLY A 139 -30.95 10.38 -16.87
CA GLY A 139 -29.65 10.70 -17.45
C GLY A 139 -28.56 10.91 -16.40
N ASP A 140 -28.77 10.45 -15.16
CA ASP A 140 -27.70 10.45 -14.16
C ASP A 140 -26.57 9.51 -14.60
N HIS A 141 -25.35 10.03 -14.53
CA HIS A 141 -24.18 9.34 -15.02
C HIS A 141 -23.65 8.40 -13.95
N GLY A 142 -23.02 7.32 -14.39
CA GLY A 142 -22.17 6.55 -13.50
C GLY A 142 -21.16 7.47 -12.85
N ARG A 143 -20.91 7.29 -11.56
CA ARG A 143 -19.84 8.01 -10.88
C ARG A 143 -18.51 7.34 -11.22
N SER A 144 -17.47 8.15 -11.38
CA SER A 144 -16.13 7.62 -11.51
C SER A 144 -15.70 6.87 -10.24
N GLY A 145 -14.91 5.81 -10.42
CA GLY A 145 -14.22 5.14 -9.33
C GLY A 145 -13.17 6.04 -8.70
N PHE A 146 -12.87 5.81 -7.42
CA PHE A 146 -11.90 6.61 -6.70
C PHE A 146 -10.46 6.15 -6.97
N GLY A 147 -9.51 7.05 -6.71
CA GLY A 147 -8.08 6.78 -6.76
C GLY A 147 -7.38 7.15 -8.06
N PRO A 148 -6.04 7.06 -8.09
CA PRO A 148 -5.25 7.38 -9.28
C PRO A 148 -5.64 6.48 -10.45
N GLY A 149 -6.18 7.07 -11.52
CA GLY A 149 -6.67 6.31 -12.67
C GLY A 149 -7.95 5.52 -12.41
N GLY A 150 -8.76 5.94 -11.42
CA GLY A 150 -10.08 5.38 -11.18
C GLY A 150 -10.94 5.38 -12.45
N GLY A 151 -11.73 4.32 -12.62
CA GLY A 151 -12.50 4.12 -13.84
C GLY A 151 -13.51 5.24 -14.05
N GLN A 152 -13.56 5.81 -15.25
CA GLN A 152 -14.59 6.79 -15.61
C GLN A 152 -15.98 6.14 -15.49
N GLY A 153 -16.94 6.85 -14.91
CA GLY A 153 -18.32 6.40 -14.89
C GLY A 153 -18.97 6.43 -16.28
N GLY A 154 -19.95 5.58 -16.52
CA GLY A 154 -20.65 5.51 -17.80
C GLY A 154 -21.40 6.81 -18.11
N PHE A 155 -21.34 7.27 -19.36
CA PHE A 155 -22.00 8.48 -19.86
C PHE A 155 -22.81 8.20 -21.14
N SER A 156 -23.87 8.97 -21.37
CA SER A 156 -24.78 8.83 -22.52
C SER A 156 -24.19 9.37 -23.83
N THR A 157 -23.80 8.50 -24.75
CA THR A 157 -23.72 8.84 -26.19
C THR A 157 -24.40 7.76 -27.01
N TYR A 158 -25.73 7.60 -26.85
CA TYR A 158 -26.63 6.73 -27.65
C TYR A 158 -26.25 5.23 -27.81
N SER A 159 -25.15 4.77 -27.20
CA SER A 159 -24.61 3.42 -27.25
C SER A 159 -24.18 3.01 -25.84
N LYS A 160 -24.56 1.82 -25.39
CA LYS A 160 -24.24 1.17 -24.10
C LYS A 160 -22.87 1.56 -23.51
N ALA A 161 -22.80 2.63 -22.72
CA ALA A 161 -21.56 3.03 -22.05
C ALA A 161 -21.43 2.27 -20.73
N MET A 162 -20.58 1.25 -20.71
CA MET A 162 -20.18 0.57 -19.47
C MET A 162 -19.27 1.46 -18.64
N GLY A 163 -19.27 1.29 -17.32
CA GLY A 163 -18.25 1.91 -16.47
C GLY A 163 -16.87 1.41 -16.88
N ASN A 164 -15.89 2.32 -17.00
CA ASN A 164 -14.53 1.93 -17.32
C ASN A 164 -13.88 1.19 -16.15
N LYS A 165 -12.98 0.24 -16.44
CA LYS A 165 -12.18 -0.43 -15.42
C LYS A 165 -11.25 0.58 -14.73
N GLY A 166 -11.01 0.40 -13.44
CA GLY A 166 -9.96 1.13 -12.73
C GLY A 166 -8.59 0.77 -13.31
N VAL A 167 -7.68 1.75 -13.37
CA VAL A 167 -6.29 1.54 -13.78
C VAL A 167 -5.45 1.23 -12.54
N LEU A 168 -4.42 0.39 -12.70
CA LEU A 168 -3.43 0.17 -11.64
C LEU A 168 -2.87 1.50 -11.17
N ALA A 169 -2.80 1.70 -9.85
CA ALA A 169 -2.28 2.94 -9.24
C ALA A 169 -0.75 3.00 -9.31
N ILE A 170 -0.17 2.89 -10.51
CA ILE A 170 1.23 3.19 -10.72
C ILE A 170 1.34 4.69 -11.01
N LEU A 171 1.59 5.48 -9.96
CA LEU A 171 1.63 6.94 -10.03
C LEU A 171 2.83 7.52 -10.82
N ALA A 172 3.79 6.69 -11.21
CA ALA A 172 4.95 7.10 -11.99
C ALA A 172 5.36 5.97 -12.96
N PRO A 173 5.95 6.28 -14.13
CA PRO A 173 6.50 5.24 -14.98
C PRO A 173 7.42 4.32 -14.16
N ILE A 174 7.31 3.03 -14.40
CA ILE A 174 8.07 1.95 -13.73
C ILE A 174 9.59 2.21 -13.72
N SER A 175 10.09 3.07 -14.63
CA SER A 175 11.48 3.52 -14.70
C SER A 175 11.89 4.54 -13.62
N ALA A 176 10.95 5.06 -12.83
CA ALA A 176 11.26 5.88 -11.66
C ALA A 176 11.73 5.00 -10.49
N ASN A 177 12.50 5.57 -9.57
CA ASN A 177 13.01 4.88 -8.39
C ASN A 177 11.86 4.24 -7.58
N TYR A 178 11.70 2.91 -7.68
CA TYR A 178 10.62 2.15 -7.02
C TYR A 178 10.64 2.28 -5.49
N LEU A 179 11.78 2.69 -4.90
CA LEU A 179 11.89 3.02 -3.48
C LEU A 179 11.02 4.22 -3.08
N MET A 180 10.72 5.11 -4.03
CA MET A 180 9.89 6.30 -3.85
C MET A 180 8.42 6.07 -4.22
N GLN A 181 8.04 4.86 -4.69
CA GLN A 181 6.64 4.59 -4.97
C GLN A 181 5.86 4.57 -3.65
N PRO A 182 4.85 5.44 -3.49
CA PRO A 182 3.98 5.39 -2.33
C PRO A 182 3.23 4.06 -2.33
N LEU A 183 3.11 3.45 -1.15
CA LEU A 183 2.34 2.22 -0.96
C LEU A 183 0.85 2.55 -1.11
N ILE A 184 0.32 2.36 -2.31
CA ILE A 184 -1.06 2.70 -2.68
C ILE A 184 -1.69 1.48 -3.34
N GLY A 185 -2.92 1.14 -2.95
CA GLY A 185 -3.69 0.04 -3.52
C GLY A 185 -4.30 0.39 -4.88
N GLY A 186 -5.05 -0.55 -5.45
CA GLY A 186 -5.72 -0.40 -6.72
C GLY A 186 -6.81 0.68 -6.67
N SER A 187 -7.02 1.35 -7.80
CA SER A 187 -8.15 2.27 -7.99
C SER A 187 -9.48 1.50 -8.14
N GLY A 188 -10.58 2.18 -7.83
CA GLY A 188 -11.92 1.63 -8.06
C GLY A 188 -12.35 1.73 -9.52
N GLY A 189 -13.25 0.84 -9.95
CA GLY A 189 -13.92 0.92 -11.24
C GLY A 189 -15.01 1.99 -11.27
N GLY A 190 -15.36 2.48 -12.45
CA GLY A 190 -16.48 3.43 -12.63
C GLY A 190 -17.83 2.72 -12.55
N GLY A 191 -18.86 3.42 -12.08
CA GLY A 191 -20.24 2.93 -12.15
C GLY A 191 -20.77 2.91 -13.58
N GLY A 192 -21.75 2.04 -13.82
CA GLY A 192 -22.50 1.99 -15.08
C GLY A 192 -23.40 3.21 -15.26
N TYR A 193 -24.05 3.27 -16.42
CA TYR A 193 -24.99 4.31 -16.81
C TYR A 193 -26.41 3.75 -16.90
N GLY A 194 -27.40 4.51 -16.40
CA GLY A 194 -28.83 4.18 -16.49
C GLY A 194 -29.55 5.05 -17.51
N LEU A 195 -30.31 4.45 -18.43
CA LEU A 195 -31.18 5.16 -19.38
C LEU A 195 -32.65 4.95 -19.04
N ILE A 196 -33.45 6.03 -19.08
CA ILE A 196 -34.91 5.89 -19.14
C ILE A 196 -35.28 5.44 -20.56
N TYR A 197 -35.98 4.32 -20.63
CA TYR A 197 -36.71 3.93 -21.83
C TYR A 197 -38.12 3.51 -21.44
N ASP A 198 -39.13 4.13 -22.09
CA ASP A 198 -40.54 3.75 -21.97
C ASP A 198 -41.09 3.73 -20.52
N GLY A 199 -40.64 4.68 -19.68
CA GLY A 199 -41.13 4.84 -18.31
C GLY A 199 -40.74 3.73 -17.33
N ARG A 200 -39.84 2.81 -17.71
CA ARG A 200 -39.37 1.73 -16.83
C ARG A 200 -38.26 2.19 -15.88
N PRO A 201 -38.20 1.66 -14.65
CA PRO A 201 -37.14 1.97 -13.72
C PRO A 201 -35.77 1.48 -14.23
N CYS A 202 -34.73 2.28 -13.99
CA CYS A 202 -33.46 2.18 -14.68
C CYS A 202 -32.28 2.55 -13.76
N GLY A 203 -31.80 1.57 -13.01
CA GLY A 203 -30.51 1.68 -12.34
C GLY A 203 -29.41 0.96 -13.12
N SER A 204 -28.16 1.23 -12.77
CA SER A 204 -26.98 0.60 -13.36
C SER A 204 -26.04 0.05 -12.29
N GLY A 205 -25.16 -0.87 -12.68
CA GLY A 205 -24.25 -1.55 -11.74
C GLY A 205 -23.18 -0.61 -11.17
N GLY A 206 -22.83 -0.77 -9.90
CA GLY A 206 -21.72 -0.01 -9.29
C GLY A 206 -20.36 -0.54 -9.73
N GLY A 207 -19.33 0.31 -9.76
CA GLY A 207 -17.96 -0.11 -10.04
C GLY A 207 -17.38 -0.95 -8.90
N GLY A 208 -16.48 -1.89 -9.22
CA GLY A 208 -15.79 -2.72 -8.22
C GLY A 208 -14.73 -1.95 -7.43
N GLY A 209 -14.53 -2.30 -6.16
CA GLY A 209 -13.49 -1.69 -5.33
C GLY A 209 -12.08 -2.13 -5.73
N GLY A 210 -11.09 -1.26 -5.62
CA GLY A 210 -9.70 -1.61 -5.91
C GLY A 210 -9.07 -2.51 -4.86
N GLY A 211 -8.10 -3.34 -5.27
CA GLY A 211 -7.36 -4.24 -4.38
C GLY A 211 -6.47 -3.48 -3.39
N GLY A 212 -6.13 -4.10 -2.26
CA GLY A 212 -5.39 -3.46 -1.19
C GLY A 212 -3.87 -3.32 -1.42
N ALA A 213 -3.20 -2.66 -0.49
CA ALA A 213 -1.75 -2.52 -0.47
C ALA A 213 -1.15 -3.13 0.80
N LEU A 214 -0.11 -3.95 0.62
CA LEU A 214 0.60 -4.63 1.69
C LEU A 214 2.09 -4.36 1.60
N PHE A 215 2.66 -3.99 2.74
CA PHE A 215 4.10 -3.92 2.95
C PHE A 215 4.50 -4.86 4.09
N ILE A 216 5.48 -5.71 3.84
CA ILE A 216 6.11 -6.55 4.87
C ILE A 216 7.61 -6.25 4.91
N ALA A 217 8.10 -5.85 6.08
CA ALA A 217 9.52 -5.70 6.35
C ALA A 217 9.94 -6.66 7.46
N ALA A 218 10.84 -7.59 7.19
CA ALA A 218 11.29 -8.59 8.17
C ALA A 218 12.81 -8.55 8.35
N SER A 219 13.32 -8.44 9.59
CA SER A 219 14.77 -8.59 9.84
C SER A 219 15.24 -10.05 9.70
N GLY A 220 14.31 -11.00 9.53
CA GLY A 220 14.59 -12.40 9.20
C GLY A 220 14.28 -12.74 7.74
N ASN A 221 13.69 -13.92 7.54
CA ASN A 221 13.27 -14.43 6.24
C ASN A 221 11.77 -14.26 6.04
N ILE A 222 11.34 -14.04 4.80
CA ILE A 222 9.94 -14.16 4.37
C ILE A 222 9.82 -15.41 3.52
N GLN A 223 8.97 -16.35 3.95
CA GLN A 223 8.66 -17.57 3.21
C GLN A 223 7.17 -17.62 2.84
N ILE A 224 6.87 -17.86 1.56
CA ILE A 224 5.50 -17.88 1.03
C ILE A 224 5.24 -19.22 0.33
N SER A 225 4.49 -20.10 0.98
CA SER A 225 3.96 -21.34 0.37
C SER A 225 2.45 -21.25 0.13
N GLY A 226 1.78 -20.25 0.73
CA GLY A 226 0.35 -19.99 0.58
C GLY A 226 0.01 -18.95 -0.48
N PHE A 227 -0.98 -18.12 -0.19
CA PHE A 227 -1.57 -17.19 -1.15
C PHE A 227 -1.67 -15.76 -0.60
N ILE A 228 -1.25 -14.77 -1.39
CA ILE A 228 -1.49 -13.35 -1.11
C ILE A 228 -2.33 -12.78 -2.26
N SER A 229 -3.54 -12.34 -1.96
CA SER A 229 -4.48 -11.79 -2.95
C SER A 229 -4.75 -10.32 -2.65
N ALA A 230 -4.51 -9.46 -3.63
CA ALA A 230 -4.87 -8.06 -3.62
C ALA A 230 -5.55 -7.69 -4.94
N VAL A 231 -6.49 -8.51 -5.41
CA VAL A 231 -7.25 -8.24 -6.63
C VAL A 231 -8.35 -7.22 -6.37
N GLY A 232 -8.68 -6.43 -7.40
CA GLY A 232 -9.86 -5.58 -7.40
C GLY A 232 -11.14 -6.41 -7.48
N GLY A 233 -12.22 -5.84 -6.98
CA GLY A 233 -13.56 -6.40 -7.08
C GLY A 233 -14.14 -6.27 -8.49
N GLN A 234 -15.07 -7.16 -8.82
CA GLN A 234 -15.84 -7.09 -10.06
C GLN A 234 -16.83 -5.92 -10.01
N GLY A 235 -17.15 -5.31 -11.15
CA GLY A 235 -18.28 -4.41 -11.27
C GLY A 235 -19.62 -5.11 -11.03
N GLY A 236 -20.59 -4.35 -10.54
CA GLY A 236 -21.98 -4.78 -10.40
C GLY A 236 -22.65 -4.95 -11.77
N ILE A 237 -23.64 -5.83 -11.81
CA ILE A 237 -24.42 -6.16 -12.99
C ILE A 237 -25.56 -5.14 -13.13
N GLY A 238 -25.81 -4.69 -14.37
CA GLY A 238 -27.00 -3.93 -14.74
C GLY A 238 -28.20 -4.86 -15.02
N ILE A 239 -29.43 -4.38 -14.83
CA ILE A 239 -30.66 -5.08 -15.26
C ILE A 239 -30.67 -5.21 -16.79
N ALA A 240 -30.34 -6.42 -17.26
CA ALA A 240 -29.99 -6.72 -18.64
C ALA A 240 -31.17 -7.28 -19.46
N GLU A 241 -32.41 -6.86 -19.19
CA GLU A 241 -33.53 -7.39 -19.97
C GLU A 241 -33.68 -6.67 -21.32
N ASP A 242 -33.46 -5.35 -21.38
CA ASP A 242 -33.73 -4.57 -22.61
C ASP A 242 -32.57 -3.65 -23.08
N SER A 243 -31.30 -3.96 -22.80
CA SER A 243 -30.14 -3.17 -23.31
C SER A 243 -29.94 -1.76 -22.73
N TYR A 244 -30.78 -1.29 -21.78
CA TYR A 244 -30.78 0.11 -21.32
C TYR A 244 -29.97 0.40 -20.05
N SER A 245 -29.48 -0.62 -19.35
CA SER A 245 -28.56 -0.43 -18.22
C SER A 245 -27.21 -1.08 -18.49
N SER A 246 -26.14 -0.46 -18.02
CA SER A 246 -24.80 -1.03 -18.11
C SER A 246 -24.27 -1.50 -16.75
N GLY A 247 -23.38 -2.49 -16.79
CA GLY A 247 -22.62 -2.90 -15.62
C GLY A 247 -21.54 -1.88 -15.25
N GLY A 248 -21.11 -1.93 -14.00
CA GLY A 248 -19.94 -1.18 -13.54
C GLY A 248 -18.64 -1.78 -14.05
N GLY A 249 -17.58 -0.98 -14.03
CA GLY A 249 -16.22 -1.44 -14.31
C GLY A 249 -15.60 -2.18 -13.13
N ASN A 250 -14.66 -3.09 -13.40
CA ASN A 250 -13.89 -3.76 -12.35
C ASN A 250 -12.90 -2.80 -11.67
N GLY A 251 -12.62 -3.03 -10.39
CA GLY A 251 -11.52 -2.39 -9.68
C GLY A 251 -10.16 -2.92 -10.13
N ALA A 252 -9.11 -2.10 -9.96
CA ALA A 252 -7.74 -2.49 -10.29
C ALA A 252 -7.11 -3.37 -9.19
N MET A 253 -6.09 -4.14 -9.56
CA MET A 253 -5.27 -4.86 -8.57
C MET A 253 -4.46 -3.87 -7.71
N GLY A 254 -4.12 -4.32 -6.51
CA GLY A 254 -3.30 -3.59 -5.56
C GLY A 254 -1.81 -3.95 -5.62
N MET A 255 -1.09 -3.66 -4.54
CA MET A 255 0.37 -3.76 -4.47
C MET A 255 0.83 -4.60 -3.27
N VAL A 256 1.83 -5.43 -3.48
CA VAL A 256 2.56 -6.13 -2.42
C VAL A 256 4.05 -5.76 -2.52
N ARG A 257 4.60 -5.19 -1.44
CA ARG A 257 6.02 -4.89 -1.32
C ARG A 257 6.61 -5.65 -0.14
N MET A 258 7.74 -6.32 -0.36
CA MET A 258 8.40 -7.11 0.66
C MET A 258 9.89 -6.80 0.74
N ILE A 259 10.39 -6.66 1.96
CA ILE A 259 11.81 -6.43 2.25
C ILE A 259 12.26 -7.38 3.35
N ALA A 260 13.29 -8.18 3.09
CA ALA A 260 13.84 -9.12 4.07
C ALA A 260 15.29 -9.51 3.74
N ASN A 261 15.96 -10.23 4.64
CA ASN A 261 17.28 -10.79 4.31
C ASN A 261 17.15 -11.88 3.23
N LYS A 262 16.13 -12.74 3.35
CA LYS A 262 15.82 -13.78 2.37
C LYS A 262 14.33 -13.78 2.07
N ILE A 263 13.98 -13.85 0.78
CA ILE A 263 12.60 -14.09 0.34
C ILE A 263 12.58 -15.40 -0.44
N THR A 264 11.81 -16.38 0.04
CA THR A 264 11.62 -17.68 -0.63
C THR A 264 10.16 -18.07 -0.76
N GLY A 265 9.84 -19.01 -1.67
CA GLY A 265 8.49 -19.55 -1.71
C GLY A 265 8.11 -20.30 -2.98
N THR A 266 7.04 -21.09 -2.85
CA THR A 266 6.35 -21.79 -3.93
C THR A 266 4.87 -21.40 -4.02
N GLY A 267 4.46 -20.39 -3.27
CA GLY A 267 3.07 -19.93 -3.21
C GLY A 267 2.64 -19.10 -4.40
N ARG A 268 1.58 -18.30 -4.21
CA ARG A 268 1.02 -17.42 -5.24
C ARG A 268 0.78 -16.00 -4.71
N ILE A 269 1.08 -15.00 -5.53
CA ILE A 269 0.76 -13.59 -5.26
C ILE A 269 -0.05 -13.02 -6.44
N GLU A 270 -1.24 -12.51 -6.17
CA GLU A 270 -2.06 -11.78 -7.14
C GLU A 270 -2.06 -10.29 -6.80
N ALA A 271 -0.99 -9.61 -7.22
CA ALA A 271 -0.79 -8.18 -7.02
C ALA A 271 0.35 -7.67 -7.90
N LEU A 272 0.45 -6.36 -8.08
CA LEU A 272 1.71 -5.74 -8.47
C LEU A 272 2.74 -5.98 -7.36
N THR A 273 3.89 -6.58 -7.68
CA THR A 273 4.81 -7.09 -6.65
C THR A 273 6.22 -6.50 -6.74
N ILE A 274 6.74 -6.03 -5.59
CA ILE A 274 8.13 -5.56 -5.44
C ILE A 274 8.81 -6.38 -4.35
N LEU A 275 9.93 -7.02 -4.68
CA LEU A 275 10.72 -7.85 -3.78
C LEU A 275 12.14 -7.30 -3.63
N GLU A 276 12.54 -7.02 -2.39
CA GLU A 276 13.88 -6.53 -2.06
C GLU A 276 14.50 -7.49 -1.03
N ALA A 277 15.57 -8.19 -1.42
CA ALA A 277 16.29 -9.07 -0.51
C ALA A 277 17.78 -9.15 -0.87
N GLU A 278 18.60 -9.61 0.08
CA GLU A 278 19.96 -10.05 -0.26
C GLU A 278 19.90 -11.33 -1.09
N HIS A 279 18.98 -12.24 -0.73
CA HIS A 279 18.74 -13.48 -1.46
C HIS A 279 17.25 -13.66 -1.79
N ILE A 280 16.93 -13.77 -3.08
CA ILE A 280 15.57 -14.01 -3.59
C ILE A 280 15.55 -15.35 -4.33
N ASP A 281 14.91 -16.36 -3.74
CA ASP A 281 14.66 -17.66 -4.37
C ASP A 281 13.15 -17.91 -4.50
N VAL A 282 12.60 -17.46 -5.61
CA VAL A 282 11.16 -17.48 -5.90
C VAL A 282 10.87 -18.37 -7.11
N THR A 283 11.70 -19.39 -7.33
CA THR A 283 11.65 -20.26 -8.51
C THR A 283 10.31 -21.00 -8.65
N GLY A 284 9.60 -21.23 -7.53
CA GLY A 284 8.24 -21.80 -7.53
C GLY A 284 7.12 -20.79 -7.27
N LEU A 285 7.42 -19.50 -7.07
CA LEU A 285 6.40 -18.51 -6.73
C LEU A 285 5.68 -18.04 -7.99
N THR A 286 4.36 -18.21 -8.02
CA THR A 286 3.54 -17.66 -9.12
C THR A 286 3.11 -16.24 -8.79
N VAL A 287 3.53 -15.26 -9.59
CA VAL A 287 3.08 -13.87 -9.43
C VAL A 287 2.23 -13.45 -10.64
N THR A 288 0.99 -13.06 -10.38
CA THR A 288 0.13 -12.41 -11.38
C THR A 288 0.35 -10.90 -11.27
N GLY A 289 1.23 -10.36 -12.11
CA GLY A 289 1.64 -8.95 -12.11
C GLY A 289 3.11 -8.77 -12.50
N ALA A 290 3.61 -7.54 -12.45
CA ALA A 290 5.05 -7.28 -12.61
C ALA A 290 5.79 -7.62 -11.31
N VAL A 291 7.00 -8.20 -11.43
CA VAL A 291 7.91 -8.49 -10.32
C VAL A 291 9.18 -7.67 -10.49
N TYR A 292 9.51 -6.87 -9.49
CA TYR A 292 10.79 -6.17 -9.41
C TYR A 292 11.66 -6.81 -8.36
N LYS A 293 12.87 -7.21 -8.76
CA LYS A 293 13.90 -7.75 -7.86
C LYS A 293 15.01 -6.72 -7.74
N SER A 294 15.38 -6.38 -6.51
CA SER A 294 16.59 -5.58 -6.28
C SER A 294 17.42 -6.16 -5.14
N PRO A 295 18.74 -6.31 -5.33
CA PRO A 295 19.62 -6.75 -4.26
C PRO A 295 19.70 -5.68 -3.17
N LEU A 296 19.56 -6.09 -1.92
CA LEU A 296 19.69 -5.19 -0.77
C LEU A 296 21.14 -4.70 -0.63
N THR A 297 21.38 -3.42 -0.83
CA THR A 297 22.60 -2.75 -0.33
C THR A 297 22.36 -2.43 1.14
N ARG A 298 22.96 -3.17 2.08
CA ARG A 298 22.80 -3.08 3.55
C ARG A 298 21.99 -1.88 4.05
N ARG A 299 20.76 -2.09 4.55
CA ARG A 299 19.85 -1.01 5.00
C ARG A 299 19.25 -1.29 6.37
N THR A 300 19.17 -0.26 7.19
CA THR A 300 18.31 -0.25 8.37
C THR A 300 17.05 0.56 8.04
N LEU A 301 15.89 -0.05 8.21
CA LEU A 301 14.61 0.61 8.04
C LEU A 301 14.22 1.27 9.36
N ASN A 302 14.36 2.59 9.45
CA ASN A 302 13.92 3.35 10.63
C ASN A 302 12.52 3.92 10.38
N ILE A 303 11.47 3.11 10.63
CA ILE A 303 10.06 3.54 10.54
C ILE A 303 9.57 4.22 11.83
N GLN A 304 10.40 4.33 12.88
CA GLN A 304 9.94 4.87 14.17
C GLN A 304 9.53 6.35 14.15
N GLN A 305 9.87 7.08 13.09
CA GLN A 305 9.26 8.36 12.79
C GLN A 305 8.80 8.35 11.33
N GLU A 306 7.51 8.14 11.10
CA GLU A 306 6.96 8.55 9.81
C GLU A 306 7.24 10.05 9.65
N PRO A 307 7.86 10.48 8.55
CA PRO A 307 7.89 11.89 8.22
C PRO A 307 6.45 12.37 8.00
N ALA A 308 5.82 12.87 9.06
CA ALA A 308 4.49 13.43 8.98
C ALA A 308 4.62 14.87 8.49
N LEU A 309 4.15 15.12 7.28
CA LEU A 309 3.86 16.46 6.81
C LEU A 309 2.44 16.82 7.24
N GLU A 310 2.33 17.68 8.23
CA GLU A 310 1.05 18.17 8.74
C GLU A 310 0.81 19.57 8.16
N ILE A 311 -0.16 19.70 7.25
CA ILE A 311 -0.65 21.04 6.88
C ILE A 311 -1.41 21.56 8.10
N THR A 312 -0.91 22.66 8.68
CA THR A 312 -1.47 23.21 9.93
C THR A 312 -2.50 24.29 9.64
N HIS A 313 -2.25 25.13 8.62
CA HIS A 313 -3.12 26.24 8.27
C HIS A 313 -3.15 26.49 6.76
N ILE A 314 -4.29 26.99 6.26
CA ILE A 314 -4.46 27.56 4.93
C ILE A 314 -5.13 28.92 5.08
N GLY A 315 -4.43 29.98 4.67
CA GLY A 315 -4.81 31.34 5.00
C GLY A 315 -4.83 31.55 6.52
N ARG A 316 -5.99 31.97 7.05
CA ARG A 316 -6.22 32.13 8.49
C ARG A 316 -6.86 30.90 9.14
N ASN A 317 -7.20 29.88 8.36
CA ASN A 317 -7.98 28.73 8.82
C ASN A 317 -7.05 27.56 9.19
N ARG A 318 -7.31 26.93 10.34
CA ARG A 318 -6.62 25.71 10.76
C ARG A 318 -7.17 24.50 10.00
N VAL A 319 -6.28 23.61 9.53
CA VAL A 319 -6.67 22.39 8.82
C VAL A 319 -6.69 21.23 9.81
N THR A 320 -7.74 20.42 9.80
CA THR A 320 -7.82 19.21 10.64
C THR A 320 -8.01 17.92 9.87
N ASN A 321 -8.42 17.93 8.58
CA ASN A 321 -8.69 16.70 7.82
C ASN A 321 -8.62 16.87 6.28
N GLY A 322 -7.47 17.28 5.74
CA GLY A 322 -7.07 16.98 4.34
C GLY A 322 -7.86 17.58 3.17
N ARG A 323 -8.93 18.36 3.38
CA ARG A 323 -9.63 19.12 2.33
C ARG A 323 -10.09 20.47 2.83
N ILE A 324 -9.92 21.50 2.01
CA ILE A 324 -10.36 22.87 2.30
C ILE A 324 -11.04 23.43 1.06
N TYR A 325 -12.23 24.00 1.26
CA TYR A 325 -12.90 24.81 0.26
C TYR A 325 -12.36 26.24 0.37
N ILE A 326 -11.91 26.79 -0.77
CA ILE A 326 -11.46 28.18 -0.87
C ILE A 326 -12.46 28.89 -1.77
N ASP A 327 -13.22 29.79 -1.17
CA ASP A 327 -14.33 30.50 -1.78
C ASP A 327 -13.88 31.67 -2.67
N LYS A 328 -12.69 32.23 -2.40
CA LYS A 328 -12.17 33.40 -3.13
C LYS A 328 -10.87 33.07 -3.86
N PRO A 329 -10.76 33.43 -5.15
CA PRO A 329 -9.48 33.35 -5.86
C PRO A 329 -8.45 34.28 -5.23
N GLY A 330 -7.19 33.89 -5.33
CA GLY A 330 -6.07 34.75 -4.94
C GLY A 330 -4.90 33.99 -4.34
N THR A 331 -3.90 34.72 -3.88
CA THR A 331 -2.75 34.15 -3.19
C THR A 331 -3.13 33.75 -1.77
N THR A 332 -3.05 32.45 -1.49
CA THR A 332 -3.28 31.89 -0.15
C THR A 332 -1.99 31.31 0.40
N ARG A 333 -1.64 31.71 1.63
CA ARG A 333 -0.51 31.13 2.36
C ARG A 333 -0.88 29.79 2.96
N ILE A 334 -0.14 28.75 2.62
CA ILE A 334 -0.27 27.41 3.21
C ILE A 334 0.87 27.22 4.19
N SER A 335 0.54 26.99 5.46
CA SER A 335 1.52 26.76 6.53
C SER A 335 1.51 25.30 6.96
N PHE A 336 2.69 24.70 7.11
CA PHE A 336 2.84 23.28 7.43
C PHE A 336 3.91 23.04 8.48
N LYS A 337 3.89 21.84 9.05
CA LYS A 337 4.89 21.33 9.99
C LYS A 337 5.34 19.96 9.52
N VAL A 338 6.63 19.79 9.32
CA VAL A 338 7.31 18.53 9.05
C VAL A 338 7.78 17.97 10.38
N LYS A 339 7.31 16.77 10.74
CA LYS A 339 7.84 15.99 11.86
C LYS A 339 8.68 14.85 11.29
N GLY A 340 9.67 14.37 12.04
CA GLY A 340 10.39 13.12 11.69
C GLY A 340 11.39 13.21 10.53
N MET A 341 11.67 14.39 9.98
CA MET A 341 12.67 14.56 8.90
C MET A 341 13.66 15.68 9.19
N LYS A 342 14.95 15.37 9.07
CA LYS A 342 16.01 16.37 8.95
C LYS A 342 16.04 16.85 7.50
N LEU A 343 15.60 18.08 7.26
CA LEU A 343 15.67 18.70 5.94
C LEU A 343 17.13 18.91 5.57
N SER A 344 17.55 18.36 4.43
CA SER A 344 18.86 18.61 3.83
C SER A 344 18.73 19.59 2.67
N LYS A 345 19.84 20.19 2.23
CA LYS A 345 19.87 21.13 1.08
C LYS A 345 19.30 20.54 -0.22
N ASN A 346 19.19 19.20 -0.29
CA ASN A 346 18.80 18.46 -1.48
C ASN A 346 17.31 18.08 -1.50
N ILE A 347 16.53 18.45 -0.49
CA ILE A 347 15.10 18.12 -0.41
C ILE A 347 14.28 19.42 -0.45
N GLN A 348 13.37 19.53 -1.42
CA GLN A 348 12.37 20.59 -1.52
C GLN A 348 11.01 20.04 -1.11
N LEU A 349 10.25 20.80 -0.33
CA LEU A 349 8.82 20.53 -0.20
C LEU A 349 8.09 21.24 -1.34
N ILE A 350 7.26 20.51 -2.07
CA ILE A 350 6.40 21.02 -3.13
C ILE A 350 4.96 21.01 -2.63
N ILE A 351 4.26 22.12 -2.84
CA ILE A 351 2.82 22.19 -2.67
C ILE A 351 2.21 22.27 -4.07
N ALA A 352 1.48 21.23 -4.45
CA ALA A 352 0.70 21.19 -5.67
C ALA A 352 -0.77 21.54 -5.34
N VAL A 353 -1.31 22.49 -6.08
CA VAL A 353 -2.73 22.83 -6.06
C VAL A 353 -3.31 22.44 -7.40
N GLN A 354 -4.36 21.62 -7.36
CA GLN A 354 -5.09 21.20 -8.55
C GLN A 354 -6.54 21.64 -8.41
N GLY A 355 -6.97 22.52 -9.31
CA GLY A 355 -8.38 22.88 -9.48
C GLY A 355 -9.15 21.78 -10.23
N ILE A 356 -10.37 22.11 -10.64
CA ILE A 356 -11.33 21.16 -11.23
C ILE A 356 -10.91 20.73 -12.64
N THR A 357 -10.18 21.57 -13.38
CA THR A 357 -9.67 21.24 -14.72
C THR A 357 -8.25 20.67 -14.66
N PRO A 358 -7.89 19.66 -15.47
CA PRO A 358 -6.57 19.02 -15.47
C PRO A 358 -5.39 20.00 -15.60
N ASP A 359 -5.59 21.07 -16.37
CA ASP A 359 -4.55 22.08 -16.67
C ASP A 359 -4.31 23.09 -15.53
N SER A 360 -5.12 23.05 -14.47
CA SER A 360 -5.03 24.01 -13.37
C SER A 360 -3.98 23.65 -12.30
N LYS A 361 -3.12 22.66 -12.56
CA LYS A 361 -2.09 22.23 -11.61
C LYS A 361 -0.97 23.29 -11.49
N LYS A 362 -0.79 23.86 -10.30
CA LYS A 362 0.35 24.74 -9.97
C LYS A 362 1.20 24.12 -8.86
N GLU A 363 2.52 24.11 -9.04
CA GLU A 363 3.49 23.63 -8.05
C GLU A 363 4.30 24.80 -7.49
N VAL A 364 4.40 24.88 -6.16
CA VAL A 364 5.19 25.91 -5.47
C VAL A 364 6.21 25.24 -4.55
N VAL A 365 7.45 25.72 -4.59
CA VAL A 365 8.49 25.31 -3.64
C VAL A 365 8.27 26.02 -2.30
N ALA A 366 8.01 25.24 -1.26
CA ALA A 366 7.79 25.72 0.09
C ALA A 366 9.11 26.17 0.75
N LYS A 367 9.03 27.26 1.52
CA LYS A 367 10.10 27.69 2.43
C LYS A 367 9.96 26.92 3.73
N VAL A 368 11.02 26.21 4.15
CA VAL A 368 11.01 25.41 5.37
C VAL A 368 12.10 25.87 6.33
N ASN A 369 11.71 26.13 7.58
CA ASN A 369 12.59 26.51 8.67
C ASN A 369 13.30 25.28 9.26
N PRO A 370 14.45 25.47 9.95
CA PRO A 370 15.19 24.37 10.58
C PRO A 370 14.39 23.57 11.62
N ASN A 371 13.37 24.17 12.24
CA ASN A 371 12.48 23.51 13.19
C ASN A 371 11.36 22.68 12.53
N GLY A 372 11.40 22.51 11.20
CA GLY A 372 10.43 21.76 10.41
C GLY A 372 9.13 22.51 10.10
N THR A 373 8.93 23.74 10.60
CA THR A 373 7.79 24.57 10.17
C THR A 373 8.08 25.25 8.85
N GLY A 374 7.07 25.56 8.06
CA GLY A 374 7.28 26.30 6.82
C GLY A 374 5.99 26.82 6.21
N TRP A 375 6.14 27.52 5.08
CA TRP A 375 5.02 28.05 4.33
C TRP A 375 5.30 28.10 2.83
N ALA A 376 4.23 28.11 2.03
CA ALA A 376 4.27 28.50 0.63
C ALA A 376 3.08 29.41 0.33
N ASP A 377 3.31 30.42 -0.50
CA ASP A 377 2.22 31.24 -1.04
C ASP A 377 1.79 30.61 -2.37
N VAL A 378 0.54 30.17 -2.45
CA VAL A 378 0.01 29.51 -3.65
C VAL A 378 -1.17 30.29 -4.18
N GLU A 379 -1.17 30.49 -5.49
CA GLU A 379 -2.31 31.09 -6.19
C GLU A 379 -3.38 30.03 -6.40
N VAL A 380 -4.54 30.24 -5.77
CA VAL A 380 -5.70 29.35 -5.85
C VAL A 380 -6.76 29.98 -6.75
N VAL A 381 -7.31 29.15 -7.64
CA VAL A 381 -8.45 29.51 -8.49
C VAL A 381 -9.76 29.21 -7.75
N PRO A 382 -10.88 29.89 -8.08
CA PRO A 382 -12.15 29.64 -7.41
C PRO A 382 -12.60 28.18 -7.60
N GLY A 383 -13.11 27.54 -6.54
CA GLY A 383 -13.66 26.18 -6.60
C GLY A 383 -13.00 25.17 -5.65
N VAL A 384 -13.34 23.89 -5.80
CA VAL A 384 -12.74 22.82 -4.99
C VAL A 384 -11.35 22.55 -5.50
N ASN A 385 -10.35 22.85 -4.67
CA ASN A 385 -8.96 22.59 -4.98
C ASN A 385 -8.45 21.42 -4.14
N LEU A 386 -7.81 20.45 -4.80
CA LEU A 386 -7.01 19.46 -4.09
C LEU A 386 -5.63 20.04 -3.84
N ILE A 387 -5.25 20.12 -2.57
CA ILE A 387 -3.94 20.60 -2.15
C ILE A 387 -3.15 19.40 -1.67
N THR A 388 -2.12 19.05 -2.43
CA THR A 388 -1.21 17.94 -2.11
C THR A 388 0.16 18.52 -1.82
N ALA A 389 0.80 18.09 -0.74
CA ALA A 389 2.15 18.49 -0.43
C ALA A 389 3.06 17.25 -0.34
N TYR A 390 4.20 17.29 -1.02
CA TYR A 390 5.14 16.17 -1.14
C TYR A 390 6.58 16.65 -1.27
N PHE A 391 7.53 15.77 -0.96
CA PHE A 391 8.95 16.08 -1.06
C PHE A 391 9.50 15.73 -2.44
N LYS A 392 10.35 16.60 -2.99
CA LYS A 392 11.06 16.43 -4.25
C LYS A 392 12.56 16.60 -3.99
N PHE A 393 13.38 15.66 -4.47
CA PHE A 393 14.82 15.80 -4.41
C PHE A 393 15.30 16.74 -5.52
N LYS A 394 16.19 17.67 -5.18
CA LYS A 394 16.95 18.42 -6.19
C LYS A 394 17.89 17.43 -6.89
N LYS A 395 17.84 17.39 -8.21
CA LYS A 395 18.86 16.71 -9.01
C LYS A 395 20.21 17.38 -8.83
#